data_AF-A0A2W6W3W5-F1
#
_entry.id   AF-A0A2W6W3W5-F1
#
_cell.length_a   1.000
_cell.length_b   1.000
_cell.length_c   1.000
_cell.angle_alpha   90.00
_cell.angle_beta   90.00
_cell.angle_gamma   90.00
#
_symmetry.space_group_name_H-M   'P 1'
#
loop_
_entity.id
_entity.type
_entity.pdbx_description
1 polymer ?
#
loop_
_entity_poly.entity_id
_entity_poly.type
_entity_poly.pdbx_seq_one_letter_code
_entity_poly.pdbx_strand_id
1 'polypeptide(L)'
;MSKTVALCAFIVSIGVWIVLSVCAPWVLSDNNSFMKDFLSDKVLSFLGVIVTITLASIANLHLELNKIEQAAGRRGFPKARLRLKQSAAWMIAMLLATVALDVVKPLVHAGEIVTSFLNGASLLIVIFNALILIDITQMVFQIEPNLPPE
;
A
#
# COMPACT_ATOMS: atom_id res chain seq x y z
N MET A 1 -5.24 -11.43 -7.57
CA MET A 1 -6.02 -11.61 -6.32
C MET A 1 -7.41 -11.10 -6.65
N SER A 2 -8.47 -11.84 -6.29
CA SER A 2 -9.80 -11.30 -6.49
C SER A 2 -9.91 -9.99 -5.71
N LYS A 3 -10.43 -8.93 -6.34
CA LYS A 3 -10.66 -7.63 -5.69
C LYS A 3 -11.44 -7.79 -4.39
N THR A 4 -12.34 -8.79 -4.35
CA THR A 4 -13.12 -9.15 -3.18
C THR A 4 -12.23 -9.59 -2.01
N VAL A 5 -11.18 -10.37 -2.27
CA VAL A 5 -10.26 -10.83 -1.21
C VAL A 5 -9.46 -9.66 -0.64
N ALA A 6 -8.96 -8.75 -1.49
CA ALA A 6 -8.23 -7.57 -1.03
C ALA A 6 -9.11 -6.66 -0.16
N LEU A 7 -10.33 -6.44 -0.62
CA LEU A 7 -11.30 -5.58 0.07
C LEU A 7 -11.75 -6.22 1.39
N CYS A 8 -12.03 -7.51 1.42
CA CYS A 8 -12.35 -8.22 2.66
C CYS A 8 -11.18 -8.18 3.65
N ALA A 9 -9.95 -8.47 3.20
CA ALA A 9 -8.77 -8.41 4.06
C ALA A 9 -8.57 -7.00 4.64
N PHE A 10 -8.78 -5.97 3.84
CA PHE A 10 -8.66 -4.59 4.29
C PHE A 10 -9.75 -4.19 5.30
N ILE A 11 -11.01 -4.55 5.06
CA ILE A 11 -12.11 -4.30 6.00
C ILE A 11 -11.89 -5.02 7.33
N VAL A 12 -11.45 -6.28 7.29
CA VAL A 12 -11.12 -7.04 8.49
C VAL A 12 -9.96 -6.37 9.23
N SER A 13 -8.94 -5.90 8.52
CA SER A 13 -7.80 -5.18 9.11
C SER A 13 -8.25 -3.89 9.79
N ILE A 14 -9.17 -3.12 9.20
CA ILE A 14 -9.77 -1.92 9.82
C ILE A 14 -10.52 -2.31 11.10
N GLY A 15 -11.36 -3.36 11.04
CA GLY A 15 -12.13 -3.81 12.21
C GLY A 15 -11.23 -4.25 13.36
N VAL A 16 -10.20 -5.05 13.07
CA VAL A 16 -9.19 -5.48 14.06
C VAL A 16 -8.46 -4.27 14.63
N TRP A 17 -8.07 -3.30 13.80
CA TRP A 17 -7.41 -2.08 14.26
C TRP A 17 -8.27 -1.27 15.23
N ILE A 18 -9.55 -1.06 14.91
CA ILE A 18 -10.48 -0.31 15.78
C ILE A 18 -10.67 -1.04 17.11
N VAL A 19 -10.93 -2.34 17.07
CA VAL A 19 -11.15 -3.16 18.28
C VAL A 19 -9.91 -3.18 19.15
N LEU A 20 -8.73 -3.41 18.58
CA LEU A 20 -7.49 -3.41 19.35
C LEU A 20 -7.16 -2.02 19.92
N SER A 21 -7.43 -0.95 19.17
CA SER A 21 -7.16 0.42 19.64
C SER A 21 -8.03 0.83 20.84
N VAL A 22 -9.24 0.28 20.94
CA VAL A 22 -10.18 0.62 22.03
C VAL A 22 -10.11 -0.39 23.17
N CYS A 23 -10.10 -1.69 22.87
CA CYS A 23 -10.20 -2.75 23.87
C CYS A 23 -8.83 -3.21 24.42
N ALA A 24 -7.75 -3.03 23.65
CA ALA A 24 -6.41 -3.48 24.03
C ALA A 24 -5.31 -2.50 23.59
N PRO A 25 -5.38 -1.22 24.02
CA PRO A 25 -4.49 -0.16 23.53
C PRO A 25 -3.01 -0.46 23.81
N TRP A 26 -2.68 -1.23 24.85
CA TRP A 26 -1.31 -1.62 25.18
C TRP A 26 -0.60 -2.43 24.07
N VAL A 27 -1.36 -3.12 23.20
CA VAL A 27 -0.80 -3.95 22.11
C VAL A 27 -0.26 -3.08 20.96
N LEU A 28 -0.98 -1.99 20.67
CA LEU A 28 -0.71 -1.08 19.55
C LEU A 28 -0.04 0.23 20.00
N SER A 29 -0.07 0.56 21.29
CA SER A 29 0.63 1.70 21.88
C SER A 29 2.15 1.46 21.95
N ASP A 30 2.89 2.51 22.29
CA ASP A 30 4.35 2.51 22.45
C ASP A 30 4.83 1.68 23.65
N ASN A 31 3.91 1.09 24.42
CA ASN A 31 4.21 0.07 25.44
C ASN A 31 4.74 -1.22 24.80
N ASN A 32 4.34 -1.50 23.55
CA ASN A 32 4.92 -2.57 22.75
C ASN A 32 6.21 -2.09 22.08
N SER A 33 7.35 -2.65 22.48
CA SER A 33 8.68 -2.30 21.94
C SER A 33 8.75 -2.46 20.43
N PHE A 34 8.07 -3.46 19.86
CA PHE A 34 8.00 -3.62 18.40
C PHE A 34 7.29 -2.44 17.74
N MET A 35 6.11 -2.05 18.25
CA MET A 35 5.34 -0.94 17.66
C MET A 35 6.12 0.36 17.77
N LYS A 36 6.74 0.61 18.92
CA LYS A 36 7.57 1.78 19.15
C LYS A 36 8.74 1.84 18.14
N ASP A 37 9.55 0.79 18.08
CA ASP A 37 10.76 0.79 17.24
C ASP A 37 10.45 0.74 15.74
N PHE A 38 9.38 0.03 15.35
CA PHE A 38 8.99 -0.08 13.95
C PHE A 38 8.34 1.22 13.46
N LEU A 39 7.43 1.80 14.25
CA LEU A 39 6.64 2.96 13.83
C LEU A 39 7.30 4.31 14.11
N SER A 40 8.41 4.36 14.86
CA SER A 40 9.17 5.62 15.02
C SER A 40 9.97 5.96 13.76
N ASP A 41 10.94 5.12 13.36
CA ASP A 41 11.88 5.49 12.29
C ASP A 41 11.85 4.51 11.10
N LYS A 42 11.46 3.26 11.34
CA LYS A 42 11.60 2.19 10.35
C LYS A 42 10.44 2.14 9.37
N VAL A 43 9.24 2.55 9.78
CA VAL A 43 8.04 2.49 8.96
C VAL A 43 8.18 3.33 7.70
N LEU A 44 8.71 4.54 7.81
CA LEU A 44 8.90 5.43 6.66
C LEU A 44 9.96 4.87 5.70
N SER A 45 11.06 4.36 6.23
CA SER A 45 12.12 3.72 5.43
C SER A 45 11.60 2.49 4.69
N PHE A 46 10.85 1.64 5.38
CA PHE A 46 10.23 0.45 4.80
C PHE A 46 9.21 0.80 3.72
N LEU A 47 8.32 1.76 4.01
CA LEU A 47 7.30 2.22 3.07
C LEU A 47 7.92 2.89 1.85
N GLY A 48 8.99 3.68 2.04
CA GLY A 48 9.78 4.26 0.97
C GLY A 48 10.29 3.19 -0.01
N VAL A 49 10.90 2.12 0.51
CA VAL A 49 11.37 1.00 -0.33
C VAL A 49 10.22 0.35 -1.10
N ILE A 50 9.09 0.06 -0.45
CA ILE A 50 7.91 -0.55 -1.10
C ILE A 50 7.41 0.35 -2.23
N VAL A 51 7.23 1.65 -1.96
CA VAL A 51 6.71 2.61 -2.93
C VAL A 51 7.67 2.75 -4.11
N THR A 52 8.98 2.86 -3.87
CA THR A 52 9.99 2.96 -4.95
C THR A 52 9.97 1.73 -5.86
N ILE A 53 9.99 0.52 -5.31
CA ILE A 53 9.97 -0.73 -6.10
C ILE A 53 8.66 -0.84 -6.89
N THR A 54 7.54 -0.46 -6.27
CA THR A 54 6.24 -0.57 -6.92
C THR A 54 6.07 0.46 -8.03
N LEU A 55 6.51 1.70 -7.83
CA LEU A 55 6.47 2.74 -8.87
C LEU A 55 7.33 2.36 -10.08
N ALA A 56 8.52 1.80 -9.86
CA ALA A 56 9.34 1.27 -10.94
C ALA A 56 8.61 0.15 -11.70
N SER A 57 7.94 -0.75 -10.98
CA SER A 57 7.15 -1.84 -11.58
C SER A 57 5.95 -1.30 -12.39
N ILE A 58 5.26 -0.28 -11.89
CA ILE A 58 4.15 0.39 -12.59
C ILE A 58 4.65 1.09 -13.87
N ALA A 59 5.82 1.73 -13.83
CA ALA A 59 6.41 2.37 -15.00
C ALA A 59 6.74 1.33 -16.09
N ASN A 60 7.35 0.20 -15.70
CA ASN A 60 7.62 -0.91 -16.61
C ASN A 60 6.35 -1.50 -17.20
N LEU A 61 5.31 -1.73 -16.39
CA LEU A 61 3.98 -2.15 -16.86
C LEU A 61 3.37 -1.17 -17.85
N HIS A 62 3.49 0.13 -17.59
CA HIS A 62 2.96 1.16 -18.48
C HIS A 62 3.64 1.12 -19.84
N LEU A 63 4.96 0.96 -19.88
CA LEU A 63 5.72 0.83 -21.13
C LEU A 63 5.36 -0.46 -21.88
N GLU A 64 5.20 -1.57 -21.17
CA GLU A 64 4.87 -2.86 -21.80
C GLU A 64 3.47 -2.85 -22.42
N LEU A 65 2.49 -2.26 -21.72
CA LEU A 65 1.15 -2.02 -22.28
C LEU A 65 1.21 -1.14 -23.54
N ASN A 66 2.11 -0.15 -23.60
CA ASN A 66 2.28 0.68 -24.79
C ASN A 66 2.82 -0.14 -25.98
N LYS A 67 3.80 -1.02 -25.76
CA LYS A 67 4.35 -1.89 -26.82
C LYS A 67 3.29 -2.84 -27.38
N ILE A 68 2.47 -3.44 -26.50
CA ILE A 68 1.39 -4.35 -26.92
C ILE A 68 0.35 -3.61 -27.76
N GLU A 69 -0.05 -2.39 -27.37
CA GLU A 69 -0.99 -1.59 -28.18
C GLU A 69 -0.41 -1.17 -29.54
N GLN A 70 0.89 -0.86 -29.59
CA GLN A 70 1.59 -0.55 -30.84
C GLN A 70 1.61 -1.77 -31.76
N ALA A 71 1.94 -2.95 -31.23
CA ALA A 71 1.94 -4.20 -31.98
C ALA A 71 0.55 -4.59 -32.49
N ALA A 72 -0.50 -4.35 -31.68
CA ALA A 72 -1.89 -4.60 -32.06
C ALA A 72 -2.49 -3.52 -32.97
N GLY A 73 -1.80 -2.39 -33.18
CA GLY A 73 -2.27 -1.25 -33.98
C GLY A 73 -3.53 -0.56 -33.42
N ARG A 74 -3.91 -0.82 -32.16
CA ARG A 74 -5.16 -0.32 -31.54
C ARG A 74 -4.95 0.00 -30.07
N ARG A 75 -5.58 1.06 -29.58
CA ARG A 75 -5.61 1.40 -28.15
C ARG A 75 -6.58 0.43 -27.43
N GLY A 76 -6.05 -0.57 -26.75
CA GLY A 76 -6.83 -1.63 -26.10
C GLY A 76 -7.04 -1.47 -24.59
N PHE A 77 -6.18 -0.73 -23.89
CA PHE A 77 -6.07 -0.81 -22.43
C PHE A 77 -6.22 0.51 -21.66
N PRO A 78 -7.16 1.42 -22.00
CA PRO A 78 -7.32 2.69 -21.27
C PRO A 78 -7.70 2.49 -19.79
N LYS A 79 -8.49 1.45 -19.48
CA LYS A 79 -8.89 1.10 -18.11
C LYS A 79 -7.71 0.60 -17.27
N ALA A 80 -6.79 -0.18 -17.85
CA ALA A 80 -5.61 -0.67 -17.14
C ALA A 80 -4.65 0.48 -16.80
N ARG A 81 -4.40 1.39 -17.76
CA ARG A 81 -3.59 2.59 -17.53
C ARG A 81 -4.16 3.47 -16.43
N LEU A 82 -5.48 3.70 -16.44
CA LEU A 82 -6.14 4.50 -15.40
C LEU A 82 -5.96 3.87 -14.01
N ARG A 83 -6.13 2.54 -13.90
CA ARG A 83 -5.92 1.82 -12.63
C ARG A 83 -4.48 1.89 -12.16
N LEU A 84 -3.50 1.68 -13.04
CA LEU A 84 -2.08 1.82 -12.71
C LEU A 84 -1.75 3.22 -12.17
N LYS A 85 -2.27 4.27 -12.82
CA LYS A 85 -2.10 5.66 -12.36
C LYS A 85 -2.76 5.90 -11.00
N GLN A 86 -3.97 5.38 -10.80
CA GLN A 86 -4.67 5.48 -9.52
C GLN A 86 -3.90 4.75 -8.40
N SER A 87 -3.42 3.52 -8.64
CA SER A 87 -2.62 2.77 -7.67
C SER A 87 -1.34 3.53 -7.31
N ALA A 88 -0.61 4.06 -8.29
CA ALA A 88 0.58 4.88 -8.05
C ALA A 88 0.27 6.13 -7.20
N ALA A 89 -0.81 6.85 -7.54
CA ALA A 89 -1.22 8.03 -6.80
C ALA A 89 -1.62 7.70 -5.35
N TRP A 90 -2.33 6.58 -5.13
CA TRP A 90 -2.71 6.13 -3.79
C TRP A 90 -1.49 5.72 -2.95
N MET A 91 -0.50 5.04 -3.53
CA MET A 91 0.73 4.71 -2.82
C MET A 91 1.49 5.95 -2.36
N ILE A 92 1.64 6.94 -3.25
CA ILE A 92 2.29 8.22 -2.92
C ILE A 92 1.50 8.97 -1.85
N ALA A 93 0.17 9.06 -1.99
CA ALA A 93 -0.68 9.72 -1.00
C ALA A 93 -0.57 9.08 0.38
N MET A 94 -0.50 7.75 0.44
CA MET A 94 -0.35 7.00 1.69
C MET A 94 1.05 7.14 2.31
N LEU A 95 2.10 7.23 1.49
CA LEU A 95 3.44 7.57 1.96
C LEU A 95 3.46 8.96 2.63
N LEU A 96 2.87 9.96 1.96
CA LEU A 96 2.75 11.31 2.52
C LEU A 96 1.89 11.34 3.79
N ALA A 97 0.82 10.55 3.84
CA ALA A 97 0.00 10.41 5.04
C ALA A 97 0.80 9.82 6.22
N THR A 98 1.67 8.84 5.96
CA THR A 98 2.56 8.26 6.99
C THR A 98 3.55 9.29 7.51
N VAL A 99 4.18 10.08 6.61
CA VAL A 99 5.05 11.20 7.02
C VAL A 99 4.29 12.18 7.91
N ALA A 100 3.06 12.54 7.53
CA ALA A 100 2.24 13.44 8.33
C ALA A 100 1.92 12.84 9.71
N LEU A 101 1.60 11.55 9.80
CA LEU A 101 1.34 10.86 11.06
C LEU A 101 2.59 10.87 11.97
N ASP A 102 3.77 10.57 11.42
CA ASP A 102 5.02 10.51 12.19
C ASP A 102 5.44 11.90 12.70
N VAL A 103 5.14 12.97 11.95
CA VAL A 103 5.37 14.36 12.40
C VAL A 103 4.34 14.80 13.45
N VAL A 104 3.08 14.38 13.31
CA VAL A 104 2.01 14.75 14.25
C VAL A 104 2.13 13.99 15.58
N LYS A 105 2.53 12.72 15.55
CA LYS A 105 2.63 11.85 16.74
C LYS A 105 3.39 12.48 17.92
N PRO A 106 4.61 13.03 17.78
CA PRO A 106 5.32 13.66 18.90
C PRO A 106 4.71 15.00 19.34
N LEU A 107 3.94 15.67 18.50
CA LEU A 107 3.31 16.96 18.83
C LEU A 107 2.09 16.76 19.74
N VAL A 108 1.40 15.63 19.61
CA VAL A 108 0.26 15.30 20.46
C VAL A 108 0.81 14.57 21.69
N HIS A 109 0.85 15.24 22.84
CA HIS A 109 1.08 14.61 24.14
C HIS A 109 -0.17 13.80 24.53
N ALA A 110 -0.38 12.72 23.79
CA ALA A 110 -1.63 12.00 23.74
C ALA A 110 -1.64 10.84 24.73
N GLY A 111 -2.79 10.56 25.35
CA GLY A 111 -2.98 9.37 26.17
C GLY A 111 -2.80 8.09 25.35
N GLU A 112 -2.60 6.96 26.05
CA GLU A 112 -2.27 5.65 25.48
C GLU A 112 -3.19 5.22 24.31
N ILE A 113 -4.48 5.57 24.40
CA ILE A 113 -5.49 5.28 23.37
C ILE A 113 -5.19 6.00 22.06
N VAL A 114 -4.80 7.28 22.12
CA VAL A 114 -4.51 8.08 20.93
C VAL A 114 -3.21 7.61 20.28
N THR A 115 -2.19 7.29 21.09
CA THR A 115 -0.94 6.69 20.60
C THR A 115 -1.20 5.36 19.90
N SER A 116 -2.02 4.50 20.50
CA SER A 116 -2.46 3.24 19.88
C SER A 116 -3.20 3.47 18.56
N PHE A 117 -4.06 4.49 18.48
CA PHE A 117 -4.80 4.81 17.26
C PHE A 117 -3.88 5.29 16.13
N LEU A 118 -2.96 6.22 16.42
CA LEU A 118 -1.98 6.71 15.45
C LEU A 118 -1.05 5.59 14.96
N ASN A 119 -0.55 4.77 15.87
CA ASN A 119 0.30 3.62 15.53
C ASN A 119 -0.42 2.61 14.64
N GLY A 120 -1.66 2.27 14.99
CA GLY A 120 -2.45 1.36 14.19
C GLY A 120 -2.84 1.94 12.83
N ALA A 121 -3.04 3.26 12.71
CA ALA A 121 -3.25 3.92 11.43
C ALA A 121 -2.01 3.79 10.51
N SER A 122 -0.81 4.01 11.05
CA SER A 122 0.44 3.79 10.31
C SER A 122 0.60 2.33 9.86
N LEU A 123 0.28 1.36 10.73
CA LEU A 123 0.32 -0.05 10.36
C LEU A 123 -0.70 -0.39 9.24
N LEU A 124 -1.88 0.21 9.28
CA LEU A 124 -2.91 0.04 8.28
C LEU A 124 -2.47 0.58 6.92
N ILE A 125 -1.75 1.69 6.90
CA ILE A 125 -1.14 2.22 5.69
C ILE A 125 -0.10 1.24 5.11
N VAL A 126 0.72 0.62 5.95
CA VAL A 126 1.68 -0.40 5.52
C VAL A 126 0.97 -1.59 4.87
N ILE A 127 -0.06 -2.13 5.52
CA ILE A 127 -0.87 -3.23 4.97
C ILE A 127 -1.48 -2.83 3.64
N PHE A 128 -2.05 -1.63 3.54
CA PHE A 128 -2.64 -1.13 2.29
C PHE A 128 -1.61 -1.07 1.15
N ASN A 129 -0.41 -0.55 1.41
CA ASN A 129 0.65 -0.51 0.40
C ASN A 129 1.15 -1.91 0.01
N ALA A 130 1.24 -2.85 0.96
CA ALA A 130 1.57 -4.23 0.66
C ALA A 130 0.51 -4.91 -0.23
N LEU A 131 -0.78 -4.62 -0.01
CA LEU A 131 -1.87 -5.12 -0.86
C LEU A 131 -1.77 -4.56 -2.29
N ILE A 132 -1.44 -3.27 -2.46
CA ILE A 132 -1.20 -2.68 -3.79
C ILE A 132 0.00 -3.35 -4.46
N LEU A 133 1.10 -3.54 -3.74
CA LEU A 133 2.28 -4.23 -4.28
C LEU A 133 1.90 -5.62 -4.80
N ILE A 134 1.16 -6.42 -4.03
CA ILE A 134 0.70 -7.75 -4.46
C ILE A 134 -0.16 -7.67 -5.73
N ASP A 135 -1.08 -6.70 -5.82
CA ASP A 135 -1.93 -6.51 -7.00
C ASP A 135 -1.11 -6.16 -8.25
N ILE A 136 -0.14 -5.25 -8.12
CA ILE A 136 0.78 -4.89 -9.20
C ILE A 136 1.65 -6.07 -9.61
N THR A 137 2.24 -6.79 -8.66
CA THR A 137 3.05 -7.97 -8.92
C THR A 137 2.25 -9.03 -9.69
N GLN A 138 1.00 -9.28 -9.29
CA GLN A 138 0.15 -10.23 -10.01
C GLN A 138 -0.23 -9.74 -11.41
N MET A 139 -0.41 -8.44 -11.60
CA MET A 139 -0.65 -7.87 -12.93
C MET A 139 0.54 -8.09 -13.87
N VAL A 140 1.78 -7.98 -13.38
CA VAL A 140 2.98 -8.30 -14.17
C VAL A 140 2.94 -9.74 -14.68
N PHE A 141 2.56 -10.70 -13.83
CA PHE A 141 2.51 -12.12 -14.20
C PHE A 141 1.32 -12.50 -15.10
N GLN A 142 0.32 -11.62 -15.27
CA GLN A 142 -0.82 -11.87 -16.15
C GLN A 142 -0.59 -11.39 -17.59
N ILE A 143 0.47 -10.61 -17.84
CA ILE A 143 0.81 -10.17 -19.19
C ILE A 143 1.61 -11.30 -19.85
N GLU A 144 0.93 -12.11 -20.66
CA GLU A 144 1.57 -13.19 -21.42
C GLU A 144 2.32 -12.65 -22.65
N PRO A 145 3.46 -13.26 -23.04
CA PRO A 145 4.18 -12.89 -24.25
C PRO A 145 3.36 -13.26 -25.49
N ASN A 146 3.29 -12.34 -26.45
CA ASN A 146 2.67 -12.59 -27.75
C ASN A 146 3.63 -13.41 -28.61
N LEU A 147 3.54 -14.74 -28.54
CA LEU A 147 4.32 -15.66 -29.36
C LEU A 147 3.64 -15.82 -30.74
N PRO A 148 4.41 -15.90 -31.84
CA PRO A 148 3.84 -16.24 -33.15
C PRO A 148 3.20 -17.63 -33.11
N PRO A 149 2.12 -17.87 -33.88
CA PRO A 149 1.55 -19.20 -34.03
C PRO A 149 2.59 -20.14 -34.67
N GLU A 150 2.77 -21.32 -34.08
CA GLU A 150 3.58 -22.42 -34.65
C GLU A 150 2.98 -22.96 -35.96
#